data_AF-X1TIY0-F1
#
_entry.id   AF-X1TIY0-F1
#
_cell.length_a   1.000
_cell.length_b   1.000
_cell.length_c   1.000
_cell.angle_alpha   90.00
_cell.angle_beta   90.00
_cell.angle_gamma   90.00
#
_symmetry.space_group_name_H-M   'P 1'
#
loop_
_entity.id
_entity.type
_entity.pdbx_description
1 polymer ?
#
loop_
_entity_poly.entity_id
_entity_poly.type
_entity_poly.pdbx_seq_one_letter_code
_entity_poly.pdbx_strand_id
1 'polypeptide(L)'
;AKNFQEALKWNPYFGVMYYGLGQIISQKGIYTPAIENFEKAERYIDHPDLPGKLAYLYLKKGQVDRAIVKLKQAISYQKTEKSMIPLYADLGNNYIRMRRYEAAEIAFKDALNINPKITYNDSGNYCN
;
A
#
# COMPACT_ATOMS: atom_id res chain seq x y z
N ALA A 1 -29.82 -17.84 -3.97
CA ALA A 1 -28.72 -18.58 -3.33
C ALA A 1 -27.33 -17.94 -3.48
N LYS A 2 -27.07 -17.08 -4.50
CA LYS A 2 -25.75 -16.45 -4.74
C LYS A 2 -25.28 -15.50 -3.61
N ASN A 3 -26.21 -14.80 -2.95
CA ASN A 3 -25.87 -13.83 -1.89
C ASN A 3 -25.50 -14.44 -0.53
N PHE A 4 -25.86 -15.69 -0.24
CA PHE A 4 -25.57 -16.30 1.07
C PHE A 4 -24.11 -16.75 1.20
N GLN A 5 -23.50 -17.26 0.12
CA GLN A 5 -22.08 -17.62 0.11
C GLN A 5 -21.15 -16.39 0.09
N GLU A 6 -21.59 -15.27 -0.50
CA GLU A 6 -20.87 -13.99 -0.39
C GLU A 6 -21.03 -13.38 1.01
N ALA A 7 -22.21 -13.43 1.62
CA ALA A 7 -22.40 -12.98 3.00
C ALA A 7 -21.57 -13.80 4.01
N LEU A 8 -21.39 -15.11 3.78
CA LEU A 8 -20.48 -15.96 4.57
C LEU A 8 -18.99 -15.68 4.33
N LYS A 9 -18.62 -15.15 3.15
CA LYS A 9 -17.26 -14.67 2.85
C LYS A 9 -16.93 -13.39 3.59
N TRP A 10 -17.91 -12.52 3.83
CA TRP A 10 -17.73 -11.29 4.59
C TRP A 10 -18.06 -11.53 6.05
N ASN A 11 -17.09 -12.07 6.78
CA ASN A 11 -17.11 -12.01 8.24
C ASN A 11 -16.05 -10.98 8.70
N PRO A 12 -16.45 -9.73 8.98
CA PRO A 12 -15.54 -8.68 9.40
C PRO A 12 -14.74 -9.03 10.64
N TYR A 13 -15.27 -9.89 11.53
CA TYR A 13 -14.56 -10.31 12.73
C TYR A 13 -13.26 -11.06 12.38
N PHE A 14 -13.31 -12.03 11.46
CA PHE A 14 -12.11 -12.74 11.02
C PHE A 14 -11.11 -11.79 10.34
N GLY A 15 -11.59 -10.84 9.54
CA GLY A 15 -10.73 -9.86 8.90
C GLY A 15 -10.00 -8.97 9.91
N VAL A 16 -10.70 -8.45 10.91
CA VAL A 16 -10.10 -7.64 11.98
C VAL A 16 -9.09 -8.45 12.80
N MET A 17 -9.38 -9.72 13.10
CA MET A 17 -8.42 -10.59 13.82
C MET A 17 -7.15 -10.84 13.00
N TYR A 18 -7.27 -11.18 11.71
CA TYR A 18 -6.11 -11.36 10.84
C TYR A 18 -5.31 -10.06 10.67
N TYR A 19 -5.99 -8.92 10.57
CA TYR A 19 -5.33 -7.62 10.51
C TYR A 19 -4.51 -7.34 11.77
N GLY A 20 -5.09 -7.55 12.96
CA GLY A 20 -4.40 -7.37 14.24
C GLY A 20 -3.18 -8.29 14.38
N LEU A 21 -3.32 -9.57 14.00
CA LEU A 21 -2.19 -10.50 13.96
C LEU A 21 -1.10 -10.04 13.00
N GLY A 22 -1.47 -9.63 11.78
CA GLY A 22 -0.54 -9.09 10.79
C GLY A 22 0.24 -7.89 11.34
N GLN A 23 -0.41 -6.98 12.07
CA GLN A 23 0.24 -5.85 12.71
C GLN A 23 1.26 -6.28 13.77
N ILE A 24 0.88 -7.16 14.69
CA ILE A 24 1.77 -7.64 15.76
C ILE A 24 3.00 -8.35 15.17
N ILE A 25 2.78 -9.23 14.17
CA ILE A 25 3.84 -9.98 13.51
C ILE A 25 4.75 -9.04 12.71
N SER A 26 4.18 -8.05 12.03
CA SER A 26 4.93 -7.01 11.30
C SER A 26 5.85 -6.22 12.22
N GLN A 27 5.38 -5.85 13.42
CA GLN A 27 6.20 -5.13 14.42
C GLN A 27 7.37 -5.97 14.92
N LYS A 28 7.23 -7.30 14.93
CA LYS A 28 8.33 -8.24 15.24
C LYS A 28 9.33 -8.42 14.07
N GLY A 29 9.11 -7.76 12.94
CA GLY A 29 9.97 -7.86 11.75
C GLY A 29 9.81 -9.15 10.95
N ILE A 30 8.81 -9.97 11.26
CA ILE A 30 8.60 -11.27 10.60
C ILE A 30 7.69 -11.05 9.38
N TYR A 31 8.29 -10.67 8.26
CA TYR A 31 7.52 -10.13 7.13
C TYR A 31 6.63 -11.14 6.39
N THR A 32 7.11 -12.36 6.13
CA THR A 32 6.31 -13.34 5.36
C THR A 32 4.99 -13.68 6.06
N PRO A 33 4.97 -14.07 7.35
CA PRO A 33 3.72 -14.37 8.05
C PRO A 33 2.86 -13.12 8.28
N ALA A 34 3.45 -11.92 8.38
CA ALA A 34 2.68 -10.69 8.43
C ALA A 34 1.91 -10.45 7.13
N ILE A 35 2.56 -10.65 5.97
CA ILE A 35 1.91 -10.56 4.65
C ILE A 35 0.77 -11.55 4.55
N GLU A 36 0.98 -12.82 4.91
CA GLU A 36 -0.06 -13.86 4.84
C GLU A 36 -1.30 -13.50 5.68
N ASN A 37 -1.10 -12.92 6.87
CA ASN A 37 -2.21 -12.48 7.72
C ASN A 37 -2.92 -11.26 7.11
N PHE A 38 -2.20 -10.29 6.58
CA PHE A 38 -2.81 -9.15 5.91
C PHE A 38 -3.55 -9.53 4.61
N GLU A 39 -3.03 -10.47 3.82
CA GLU A 39 -3.72 -11.01 2.65
C GLU A 39 -4.98 -11.80 3.03
N LYS A 40 -4.97 -12.50 4.17
CA LYS A 40 -6.19 -13.11 4.71
C LYS A 40 -7.18 -12.03 5.12
N ALA A 41 -6.74 -11.00 5.84
CA ALA A 41 -7.59 -9.89 6.26
C ALA A 41 -8.29 -9.22 5.06
N GLU A 42 -7.56 -8.99 3.96
CA GLU A 42 -8.08 -8.38 2.73
C GLU A 42 -9.26 -9.15 2.11
N ARG A 43 -9.37 -10.47 2.37
CA ARG A 43 -10.49 -11.28 1.88
C ARG A 43 -11.81 -11.05 2.64
N TYR A 44 -11.73 -10.47 3.83
CA TYR A 44 -12.84 -10.34 4.77
C TYR A 44 -13.22 -8.90 5.09
N ILE A 45 -12.27 -7.96 4.94
CA ILE A 45 -12.49 -6.54 5.24
C ILE A 45 -11.94 -5.64 4.13
N ASP A 46 -12.65 -4.54 3.92
CA ASP A 46 -12.19 -3.42 3.12
C ASP A 46 -11.67 -2.33 4.06
N HIS A 47 -10.35 -2.34 4.33
CA HIS A 47 -9.71 -1.42 5.27
C HIS A 47 -8.76 -0.45 4.55
N PRO A 48 -8.99 0.88 4.61
CA PRO A 48 -8.19 1.88 3.88
C PRO A 48 -6.68 1.79 4.09
N ASP A 49 -6.23 1.47 5.30
CA ASP A 49 -4.79 1.38 5.62
C ASP A 49 -4.13 0.05 5.20
N LEU A 50 -4.92 -1.00 4.93
CA LEU A 50 -4.40 -2.34 4.69
C LEU A 50 -3.51 -2.42 3.43
N PRO A 51 -3.88 -1.80 2.29
CA PRO A 51 -3.02 -1.79 1.11
C PRO A 51 -1.67 -1.13 1.38
N GLY A 52 -1.62 -0.05 2.16
CA GLY A 52 -0.35 0.60 2.54
C GLY A 52 0.56 -0.31 3.37
N LYS A 53 -0.02 -1.08 4.31
CA LYS A 53 0.74 -2.07 5.10
C LYS A 53 1.29 -3.20 4.24
N LEU A 54 0.47 -3.75 3.33
CA LEU A 54 0.91 -4.79 2.40
C LEU A 54 2.00 -4.27 1.47
N ALA A 55 1.84 -3.06 0.92
CA ALA A 55 2.85 -2.42 0.09
C ALA A 55 4.20 -2.34 0.81
N TYR A 56 4.23 -1.77 2.01
CA TYR A 56 5.45 -1.67 2.82
C TYR A 56 6.14 -3.02 3.03
N LEU A 57 5.38 -4.05 3.40
CA LEU A 57 5.93 -5.38 3.65
C LEU A 57 6.44 -6.05 2.37
N TYR A 58 5.73 -5.88 1.25
CA TYR A 58 6.21 -6.34 -0.05
C TYR A 58 7.54 -5.69 -0.45
N LEU A 59 7.71 -4.40 -0.16
CA LEU A 59 8.99 -3.72 -0.38
C LEU A 59 10.12 -4.27 0.46
N LYS A 60 9.86 -4.56 1.75
CA LYS A 60 10.84 -5.22 2.63
C LYS A 60 11.23 -6.61 2.15
N LYS A 61 10.35 -7.28 1.42
CA LYS A 61 10.60 -8.58 0.78
C LYS A 61 11.18 -8.49 -0.63
N GLY A 62 11.38 -7.29 -1.18
CA GLY A 62 11.82 -7.10 -2.56
C GLY A 62 10.77 -7.43 -3.62
N GLN A 63 9.51 -7.63 -3.23
CA GLN A 63 8.40 -7.94 -4.13
C GLN A 63 7.80 -6.65 -4.70
N VAL A 64 8.61 -5.92 -5.48
CA VAL A 64 8.30 -4.55 -5.93
C VAL A 64 7.02 -4.48 -6.78
N ASP A 65 6.80 -5.44 -7.67
CA ASP A 65 5.57 -5.50 -8.50
C ASP A 65 4.29 -5.57 -7.65
N ARG A 66 4.29 -6.42 -6.61
CA ARG A 66 3.15 -6.55 -5.69
C ARG A 66 2.95 -5.29 -4.87
N ALA A 67 4.04 -4.65 -4.45
CA ALA A 67 3.97 -3.39 -3.71
C ALA A 67 3.34 -2.28 -4.56
N ILE A 68 3.67 -2.17 -5.85
CA ILE A 68 3.08 -1.16 -6.76
C ILE A 68 1.58 -1.34 -6.86
N VAL A 69 1.08 -2.58 -6.98
CA VAL A 69 -0.37 -2.86 -7.01
C VAL A 69 -1.03 -2.34 -5.73
N LYS A 70 -0.42 -2.61 -4.57
CA LYS A 70 -0.96 -2.20 -3.27
C LYS A 70 -0.83 -0.71 -2.99
N LEU A 71 0.19 -0.03 -3.51
CA LEU A 71 0.32 1.43 -3.47
C LEU A 71 -0.79 2.12 -4.28
N LYS A 72 -1.06 1.64 -5.51
CA LYS A 72 -2.17 2.17 -6.32
C LYS A 72 -3.51 1.99 -5.63
N GLN A 73 -3.72 0.84 -5.01
CA GLN A 73 -4.90 0.59 -4.20
C GLN A 73 -4.94 1.55 -2.99
N ALA A 74 -3.84 1.75 -2.26
CA ALA A 74 -3.78 2.70 -1.15
C ALA A 74 -4.11 4.15 -1.58
N ILE A 75 -3.67 4.57 -2.76
CA ILE A 75 -3.99 5.89 -3.35
C ILE A 75 -5.50 6.02 -3.56
N SER A 76 -6.17 4.99 -4.09
CA SER A 76 -7.62 5.02 -4.31
C SER A 76 -8.46 5.16 -3.04
N TYR A 77 -7.92 4.80 -1.86
CA TYR A 77 -8.60 4.98 -0.57
C TYR A 77 -8.40 6.36 0.06
N GLN A 78 -7.51 7.18 -0.49
CA GLN A 78 -7.21 8.48 0.09
C GLN A 78 -8.39 9.44 -0.07
N LYS A 79 -8.82 10.03 1.05
CA LYS A 79 -9.92 11.01 1.07
C LYS A 79 -9.50 12.42 0.66
N THR A 80 -8.19 12.69 0.66
CA THR A 80 -7.62 14.00 0.34
C THR A 80 -6.47 13.83 -0.61
N GLU A 81 -6.33 14.72 -1.59
CA GLU A 81 -5.18 14.69 -2.51
C GLU A 81 -3.86 14.78 -1.74
N LYS A 82 -3.80 15.59 -0.68
CA LYS A 82 -2.60 15.74 0.14
C LYS A 82 -2.09 14.42 0.73
N SER A 83 -2.96 13.49 1.07
CA SER A 83 -2.55 12.17 1.61
C SER A 83 -2.11 11.19 0.52
N MET A 84 -2.35 11.49 -0.75
CA MET A 84 -1.84 10.71 -1.89
C MET A 84 -0.37 11.02 -2.19
N ILE A 85 0.09 12.23 -1.88
CA ILE A 85 1.47 12.70 -2.14
C ILE A 85 2.56 11.69 -1.70
N PRO A 86 2.61 11.23 -0.43
CA PRO A 86 3.64 10.27 -0.03
C PRO A 86 3.52 8.93 -0.77
N LEU A 87 2.31 8.51 -1.13
CA LEU A 87 2.08 7.27 -1.86
C LEU A 87 2.52 7.37 -3.32
N TYR A 88 2.34 8.53 -3.96
CA TYR A 88 2.87 8.80 -5.29
C TYR A 88 4.41 8.84 -5.30
N ALA A 89 5.03 9.42 -4.26
CA ALA A 89 6.48 9.39 -4.10
C ALA A 89 7.01 7.96 -3.93
N ASP A 90 6.35 7.15 -3.08
CA ASP A 90 6.66 5.74 -2.93
C ASP A 90 6.50 4.98 -4.26
N LEU A 91 5.46 5.28 -5.04
CA LEU A 91 5.24 4.68 -6.35
C LEU A 91 6.40 5.02 -7.30
N GLY A 92 6.82 6.29 -7.35
CA GLY A 92 7.95 6.77 -8.15
C GLY A 92 9.26 6.10 -7.79
N ASN A 93 9.58 6.04 -6.50
CA ASN A 93 10.77 5.35 -5.98
C ASN A 93 10.79 3.86 -6.36
N ASN A 94 9.63 3.20 -6.30
CA ASN A 94 9.54 1.79 -6.68
C ASN A 94 9.67 1.57 -8.18
N TYR A 95 9.17 2.47 -9.02
CA TYR A 95 9.42 2.43 -10.45
C TYR A 95 10.90 2.68 -10.80
N ILE A 96 11.60 3.57 -10.09
CA ILE A 96 13.06 3.74 -10.23
C ILE A 96 13.79 2.43 -9.94
N ARG A 97 13.44 1.74 -8.84
CA ARG A 97 14.04 0.44 -8.49
C ARG A 97 13.84 -0.61 -9.57
N MET A 98 12.75 -0.51 -10.34
CA MET A 98 12.46 -1.37 -11.49
C MET A 98 13.02 -0.87 -12.83
N ARG A 99 13.75 0.27 -12.83
CA ARG A 99 14.21 0.96 -14.04
C ARG A 99 13.09 1.36 -15.01
N ARG A 100 11.88 1.57 -14.49
CA ARG A 100 10.71 2.06 -15.23
C ARG A 100 10.62 3.57 -15.10
N TYR A 101 11.55 4.29 -15.72
CA TYR A 101 11.76 5.72 -15.47
C TYR A 101 10.58 6.59 -15.90
N GLU A 102 9.91 6.24 -16.99
CA GLU A 102 8.73 6.96 -17.48
C GLU A 102 7.57 6.88 -16.48
N ALA A 103 7.35 5.70 -15.92
CA ALA A 103 6.33 5.49 -14.89
C ALA A 103 6.69 6.21 -13.58
N ALA A 104 7.98 6.28 -13.25
CA ALA A 104 8.46 7.04 -12.11
C ALA A 104 8.22 8.54 -12.28
N GLU A 105 8.53 9.08 -13.46
CA GLU A 105 8.31 10.50 -13.80
C GLU A 105 6.84 10.89 -13.65
N ILE A 106 5.92 10.07 -14.18
CA ILE A 106 4.47 10.30 -14.03
C ILE A 106 4.09 10.34 -12.55
N ALA A 107 4.55 9.38 -11.75
CA ALA A 107 4.23 9.32 -10.33
C ALA A 107 4.71 10.55 -9.55
N PHE A 108 5.93 11.04 -9.83
CA PHE A 108 6.42 12.27 -9.18
C PHE A 108 5.67 13.51 -9.66
N LYS A 109 5.30 13.58 -10.94
CA LYS A 109 4.45 14.67 -11.46
C LYS A 109 3.09 14.70 -10.79
N ASP A 110 2.47 13.53 -10.58
CA ASP A 110 1.19 13.45 -9.86
C ASP A 110 1.32 14.00 -8.43
N ALA A 111 2.42 13.72 -7.74
CA ALA A 111 2.67 14.28 -6.42
C ALA A 111 2.91 15.81 -6.44
N LEU A 112 3.68 16.29 -7.42
CA LEU A 112 3.98 17.72 -7.60
C LEU A 112 2.75 18.53 -8.03
N ASN A 113 1.83 17.94 -8.80
CA ASN A 113 0.58 18.61 -9.19
C ASN A 113 -0.30 18.93 -7.98
N ILE A 114 -0.27 18.08 -6.95
CA ILE A 114 -1.04 18.28 -5.71
C ILE A 114 -0.37 19.34 -4.83
N ASN A 115 0.96 19.34 -4.74
CA ASN A 115 1.70 20.39 -4.05
C ASN A 115 3.00 20.75 -4.79
N PRO A 116 2.97 21.79 -5.63
CA PRO A 116 4.12 22.21 -6.44
C PRO A 116 5.33 22.69 -5.63
N LYS A 117 5.15 22.97 -4.33
CA LYS A 117 6.23 23.43 -3.44
C LYS A 117 6.93 22.29 -2.69
N ILE A 118 6.56 21.04 -2.95
CA ILE A 118 7.27 19.91 -2.34
C ILE A 118 8.66 19.77 -2.95
N THR A 119 9.66 19.70 -2.09
CA THR A 119 11.02 19.33 -2.46
C THR A 119 11.24 17.85 -2.16
N TYR A 120 11.60 17.09 -3.20
CA TYR A 120 12.09 15.74 -3.07
C TYR A 120 13.62 15.79 -3.11
N ASN A 121 14.31 15.04 -2.24
CA ASN A 121 15.75 14.86 -2.41
C ASN A 121 16.06 13.94 -3.61
N ASP A 122 17.32 13.84 -4.01
CA ASP A 122 17.77 13.02 -5.15
C ASP A 122 17.42 11.53 -5.01
N SER A 123 17.02 11.09 -3.82
CA SER A 123 16.53 9.74 -3.52
C SER A 123 15.00 9.59 -3.56
N GLY A 124 14.28 10.64 -3.97
CA GLY A 124 12.82 10.70 -4.05
C GLY A 124 12.11 10.65 -2.70
N ASN A 125 12.81 10.95 -1.60
CA ASN A 125 12.21 11.04 -0.28
C ASN A 125 11.62 12.44 -0.05
N TYR A 126 10.41 12.46 0.52
CA TYR A 126 9.72 13.67 0.94
C TYR A 126 10.49 14.37 2.06
N CYS A 127 10.94 15.60 1.82
CA CYS A 127 11.53 16.46 2.84
C CYS A 127 10.45 17.42 3.35
N ASN A 128 10.24 17.45 4.68
CA ASN A 128 9.29 18.35 5.35
C ASN A 128 9.90 19.75 5.53
#